data_AF-A0A254Q5B4-F1
#
_entry.id   AF-A0A254Q5B4-F1
#
_cell.length_a   1.000
_cell.length_b   1.000
_cell.length_c   1.000
_cell.angle_alpha   90.00
_cell.angle_beta   90.00
_cell.angle_gamma   90.00
#
_symmetry.space_group_name_H-M   'P 1'
#
loop_
_entity.id
_entity.type
_entity.pdbx_description
1 polymer ?
#
loop_
_entity_poly.entity_id
_entity_poly.type
_entity_poly.pdbx_seq_one_letter_code
_entity_poly.pdbx_strand_id
1 'polypeptide(L)'
;MATLSKILKTILGFVIFAGILWVVINNYSVIFSKTVVGEVVNVERVELPVALIARAGGELNEKVFSFAISVKDQNSNELFAATSEDRQWAIVQKGQCVEAVYLPYPPWKLEKRGTYFGARLVKLYECPAK
;
A
#
# COMPACT_ATOMS: atom_id res chain seq x y z
N MET A 1 16.58 -19.48 44.38
CA MET A 1 16.75 -18.21 43.62
C MET A 1 17.20 -18.40 42.17
N ALA A 2 18.06 -19.38 41.83
CA ALA A 2 18.56 -19.57 40.45
C ALA A 2 17.49 -20.01 39.43
N THR A 3 16.46 -20.76 39.85
CA THR A 3 15.36 -21.22 39.00
C THR A 3 14.36 -20.11 38.64
N LEU A 4 14.02 -19.23 39.59
CA LEU A 4 13.09 -18.12 39.38
C LEU A 4 13.64 -17.09 38.37
N SER A 5 14.94 -16.77 38.46
CA SER A 5 15.64 -15.86 37.53
C SER A 5 15.68 -16.41 36.10
N LYS A 6 15.86 -17.73 35.93
CA LYS A 6 15.83 -18.37 34.61
C LYS A 6 14.43 -18.32 34.01
N ILE A 7 13.40 -18.66 34.78
CA ILE A 7 11.99 -18.59 34.32
C ILE A 7 11.61 -17.16 33.94
N LEU A 8 11.97 -16.17 34.76
CA LEU A 8 11.69 -14.77 34.46
C LEU A 8 12.37 -14.29 33.17
N LYS A 9 13.62 -14.67 32.92
CA LYS A 9 14.32 -14.36 31.66
C LYS A 9 13.68 -15.05 30.45
N THR A 10 13.21 -16.28 30.60
CA THR A 10 12.50 -17.00 29.53
C THR A 10 11.15 -16.35 29.22
N ILE A 11 10.37 -15.97 30.25
CA ILE A 11 9.10 -15.24 30.07
C ILE A 11 9.35 -13.87 29.44
N LEU A 12 10.34 -13.13 29.91
CA LEU A 12 10.70 -11.83 29.33
C LEU A 12 11.13 -11.96 27.87
N GLY A 13 11.91 -12.99 27.54
CA GLY A 13 12.28 -13.29 26.15
C GLY A 13 11.06 -13.60 25.28
N PHE A 14 10.09 -14.36 25.79
CA PHE A 14 8.85 -14.65 25.08
C PHE A 14 7.98 -13.41 24.88
N VAL A 15 7.89 -12.53 25.88
CA VAL A 15 7.14 -11.26 25.79
C VAL A 15 7.76 -10.35 24.73
N ILE A 16 9.09 -10.22 24.70
CA ILE A 16 9.79 -9.45 23.67
C ILE A 16 9.54 -10.05 22.28
N PHE A 17 9.64 -11.36 22.15
CA PHE A 17 9.39 -12.06 20.87
C PHE A 17 7.95 -11.86 20.38
N ALA A 18 6.97 -12.00 21.27
CA ALA A 18 5.56 -11.73 20.97
C ALA A 18 5.33 -10.27 20.57
N GLY A 19 6.01 -9.33 21.24
CA GLY A 19 5.98 -7.91 20.89
C GLY A 19 6.52 -7.64 19.48
N ILE A 20 7.65 -8.24 19.11
CA ILE A 20 8.23 -8.11 17.77
C ILE A 20 7.28 -8.68 16.72
N LEU A 21 6.73 -9.88 16.96
CA LEU A 21 5.75 -10.48 16.06
C LEU A 21 4.53 -9.58 15.88
N TRP A 22 4.01 -8.99 16.96
CA TRP A 22 2.88 -8.08 16.89
C TRP A 22 3.18 -6.84 16.03
N VAL A 23 4.38 -6.25 16.18
CA VAL A 23 4.81 -5.11 15.35
C VAL A 23 4.91 -5.49 13.88
N VAL A 24 5.51 -6.64 13.57
CA VAL A 24 5.66 -7.14 12.19
C VAL A 24 4.30 -7.42 11.56
N ILE A 25 3.37 -8.01 12.31
CA ILE A 25 2.02 -8.29 11.83
C ILE A 25 1.29 -6.98 11.51
N ASN A 26 1.37 -5.99 12.40
CA ASN A 26 0.65 -4.73 12.20
C ASN A 26 1.25 -3.84 11.09
N ASN A 27 2.57 -3.93 10.86
CA ASN A 27 3.29 -3.10 9.89
C ASN A 27 3.71 -3.85 8.62
N TYR A 28 3.17 -5.04 8.38
CA TYR A 28 3.57 -5.91 7.26
C TYR A 28 3.54 -5.20 5.91
N SER A 29 2.48 -4.41 5.65
CA SER A 29 2.31 -3.71 4.38
C SER A 29 3.39 -2.69 4.09
N VAL A 30 3.96 -2.08 5.14
CA VAL A 30 5.04 -1.09 5.01
C VAL A 30 6.38 -1.78 4.91
N ILE A 31 6.61 -2.83 5.72
CA ILE A 31 7.88 -3.58 5.73
C ILE A 31 8.10 -4.30 4.41
N PHE A 32 7.05 -4.92 3.86
CA PHE A 32 7.13 -5.71 2.62
C PHE A 32 6.61 -4.95 1.40
N SER A 33 6.63 -3.62 1.45
CA SER A 33 6.21 -2.80 0.32
C SER A 33 7.08 -3.07 -0.92
N LYS A 34 6.47 -3.09 -2.11
CA LYS A 34 7.16 -3.34 -3.37
C LYS A 34 7.28 -2.04 -4.16
N THR A 35 8.49 -1.62 -4.48
CA THR A 35 8.72 -0.49 -5.40
C THR A 35 8.64 -0.98 -6.84
N VAL A 36 7.82 -0.30 -7.65
CA VAL A 36 7.63 -0.56 -9.07
C VAL A 36 8.00 0.69 -9.83
N VAL A 37 8.81 0.52 -10.87
CA VAL A 37 9.30 1.62 -11.71
C VAL A 37 8.85 1.37 -13.13
N GLY A 38 8.02 2.26 -13.67
CA GLY A 38 7.65 2.15 -15.07
C GLY A 38 6.52 3.03 -15.55
N GLU A 39 5.96 2.65 -16.70
CA GLU A 39 5.01 3.47 -17.45
C GLU A 39 3.60 3.31 -16.87
N VAL A 40 2.94 4.44 -16.66
CA VAL A 40 1.55 4.49 -16.22
C VAL A 40 0.64 4.10 -17.38
N VAL A 41 -0.03 2.96 -17.25
CA VAL A 41 -0.94 2.43 -18.28
C VAL A 41 -2.33 3.00 -18.10
N ASN A 42 -2.78 3.16 -16.86
CA ASN A 42 -4.08 3.75 -16.55
C ASN A 42 -4.11 4.39 -15.16
N VAL A 43 -4.80 5.52 -15.04
CA VAL A 43 -5.15 6.17 -13.77
C VAL A 43 -6.59 6.64 -13.90
N GLU A 44 -7.49 5.99 -13.16
CA GLU A 44 -8.91 6.33 -13.15
C GLU A 44 -9.32 6.78 -11.77
N ARG A 45 -10.11 7.86 -11.71
CA ARG A 45 -10.74 8.27 -10.46
C ARG A 45 -11.91 7.33 -10.18
N VAL A 46 -11.90 6.71 -9.01
CA VAL A 46 -13.03 5.92 -8.53
C VAL A 46 -14.07 6.90 -7.99
N GLU A 47 -15.06 7.21 -8.82
CA GLU A 47 -16.17 8.07 -8.43
C GLU A 47 -17.07 7.35 -7.42
N LEU A 48 -16.88 7.67 -6.14
CA LEU A 48 -17.93 7.39 -5.15
C LEU A 48 -19.07 8.38 -5.40
N PRO A 49 -20.36 7.97 -5.31
CA PRO A 49 -21.50 8.88 -5.49
C PRO A 49 -21.54 9.92 -4.37
N VAL A 50 -20.77 11.00 -4.52
CA VAL A 50 -20.57 12.07 -3.54
C VAL A 50 -21.88 12.81 -3.23
N ALA A 51 -22.81 12.84 -4.20
CA ALA A 51 -24.10 13.51 -4.09
C ALA A 51 -24.99 12.98 -2.94
N LEU A 52 -24.85 11.69 -2.57
CA LEU A 52 -25.59 11.10 -1.45
C LEU A 52 -24.93 11.38 -0.10
N ILE A 53 -23.61 11.52 -0.06
CA ILE A 53 -22.81 11.71 1.16
C ILE A 53 -22.88 13.17 1.63
N ALA A 54 -22.79 14.14 0.71
CA ALA A 54 -22.86 15.57 1.03
C ALA A 54 -24.24 16.00 1.57
N ARG A 55 -25.33 15.35 1.13
CA ARG A 55 -26.69 15.62 1.65
C ARG A 55 -26.91 15.11 3.07
N ALA A 56 -26.13 14.13 3.53
CA ALA A 56 -26.25 13.53 4.86
C ALA A 56 -25.46 14.27 5.95
N GLY A 57 -24.83 15.43 5.64
CA GLY A 57 -24.03 16.18 6.61
C GLY A 57 -22.75 15.48 7.07
N GLY A 58 -22.32 14.43 6.35
CA GLY A 58 -21.10 13.70 6.66
C GLY A 58 -19.86 14.45 6.18
N GLU A 59 -18.79 14.44 6.99
CA GLU A 59 -17.48 14.94 6.59
C GLU A 59 -17.06 14.34 5.24
N LEU A 60 -16.52 15.18 4.35
CA LEU A 60 -15.94 14.76 3.06
C LEU A 60 -14.74 13.86 3.34
N ASN A 61 -15.01 12.56 3.51
CA ASN A 61 -14.04 11.53 3.83
C ASN A 61 -12.95 11.44 2.74
N GLU A 62 -11.71 11.11 3.13
CA GLU A 62 -10.54 10.94 2.25
C GLU A 62 -10.82 10.04 1.02
N LYS A 63 -11.81 9.15 1.14
CA LYS A 63 -12.35 8.29 0.08
C LYS A 63 -12.79 9.02 -1.20
N VAL A 64 -13.11 10.32 -1.14
CA VAL A 64 -13.47 11.14 -2.33
C VAL A 64 -12.30 11.25 -3.34
N PHE A 65 -11.08 10.90 -2.93
CA PHE A 65 -9.88 10.89 -3.77
C PHE A 65 -9.32 9.48 -3.93
N SER A 66 -10.19 8.52 -4.25
CA SER A 66 -9.79 7.16 -4.61
C SER A 66 -9.42 7.09 -6.10
N PHE A 67 -8.26 6.52 -6.41
CA PHE A 67 -7.75 6.30 -7.76
C PHE A 67 -7.46 4.82 -7.97
N ALA A 68 -7.87 4.26 -9.10
CA ALA A 68 -7.44 2.96 -9.59
C ALA A 68 -6.25 3.18 -10.53
N ILE A 69 -5.10 2.61 -10.18
CA ILE A 69 -3.82 2.86 -10.86
C ILE A 69 -3.28 1.55 -11.40
N SER A 70 -2.78 1.59 -12.63
CA SER A 70 -2.06 0.50 -13.26
C SER A 70 -0.72 0.99 -13.84
N VAL A 71 0.38 0.39 -13.37
CA VAL A 71 1.74 0.70 -13.82
C VAL A 71 2.35 -0.56 -14.43
N LYS A 72 2.93 -0.42 -15.62
CA LYS A 72 3.70 -1.48 -16.26
C LYS A 72 5.16 -1.37 -15.83
N ASP A 73 5.66 -2.39 -15.15
CA ASP A 73 7.06 -2.44 -14.73
C ASP A 73 7.99 -2.57 -15.93
N GLN A 74 9.09 -1.81 -15.91
CA GLN A 74 10.06 -1.79 -17.00
C GLN A 74 10.87 -3.09 -17.10
N ASN A 75 11.12 -3.75 -15.98
CA ASN A 75 12.00 -4.92 -15.92
C ASN A 75 11.25 -6.22 -16.19
N SER A 76 10.11 -6.42 -15.51
CA SER A 76 9.33 -7.65 -15.58
C SER A 76 8.29 -7.65 -16.70
N ASN A 77 7.99 -6.50 -17.31
CA ASN A 77 6.84 -6.30 -18.20
C ASN A 77 5.48 -6.66 -17.56
N GLU A 78 5.43 -6.85 -16.24
CA GLU A 78 4.19 -7.13 -15.50
C GLU A 78 3.41 -5.84 -15.25
N LEU A 79 2.09 -5.97 -15.18
CA LEU A 79 1.17 -4.89 -14.84
C LEU A 79 0.81 -4.97 -13.37
N PHE A 80 1.19 -3.94 -12.61
CA PHE A 80 0.84 -3.79 -11.21
C PHE A 80 -0.38 -2.90 -11.07
N ALA A 81 -1.43 -3.42 -10.45
CA ALA A 81 -2.67 -2.68 -10.20
C ALA A 81 -2.94 -2.54 -8.71
N ALA A 82 -3.38 -1.35 -8.29
CA ALA A 82 -3.81 -1.07 -6.93
C ALA A 82 -4.76 0.13 -6.90
N THR A 83 -5.49 0.25 -5.80
CA THR A 83 -6.20 1.47 -5.44
C THR A 83 -5.29 2.39 -4.63
N SER A 84 -5.48 3.69 -4.72
CA SER A 84 -4.82 4.68 -3.88
C SER A 84 -5.80 5.75 -3.45
N GLU A 85 -5.68 6.21 -2.21
CA GLU A 85 -6.45 7.35 -1.67
C GLU A 85 -5.60 8.62 -1.63
N ASP A 86 -4.58 8.72 -2.50
CA ASP A 86 -3.63 9.84 -2.54
C ASP A 86 -3.94 10.79 -3.71
N ARG A 87 -4.11 12.08 -3.38
CA ARG A 87 -4.37 13.16 -4.33
C ARG A 87 -3.22 13.39 -5.30
N GLN A 88 -2.01 12.96 -4.98
CA GLN A 88 -0.86 13.07 -5.90
C GLN A 88 -1.08 12.32 -7.21
N TRP A 89 -1.92 11.28 -7.22
CA TRP A 89 -2.28 10.57 -8.44
C TRP A 89 -3.19 11.36 -9.38
N ALA A 90 -3.82 12.45 -8.91
CA ALA A 90 -4.73 13.26 -9.73
C ALA A 90 -4.03 13.97 -10.90
N ILE A 91 -2.73 14.24 -10.78
CA ILE A 91 -1.94 14.91 -11.82
C ILE A 91 -1.24 13.93 -12.78
N VAL A 92 -1.23 12.64 -12.43
CA VAL A 92 -0.53 11.62 -13.19
C VAL A 92 -1.34 11.27 -14.43
N GLN A 93 -0.69 11.29 -15.58
CA GLN A 93 -1.30 10.97 -16.87
C GLN A 93 -0.75 9.65 -17.41
N LYS A 94 -1.57 9.00 -18.24
CA LYS A 94 -1.16 7.81 -18.99
C LYS A 94 0.05 8.13 -19.88
N GLY A 95 1.02 7.22 -19.91
CA GLY A 95 2.25 7.35 -20.68
C GLY A 95 3.41 8.06 -19.96
N GLN A 96 3.17 8.62 -18.76
CA GLN A 96 4.26 9.11 -17.91
C GLN A 96 4.93 7.95 -17.15
N CYS A 97 6.17 8.15 -16.73
CA CYS A 97 6.90 7.16 -15.94
C CYS A 97 6.84 7.54 -14.46
N VAL A 98 6.66 6.53 -13.60
CA VAL A 98 6.56 6.70 -12.17
C VAL A 98 7.41 5.71 -11.42
N GLU A 99 7.88 6.14 -10.25
CA GLU A 99 8.33 5.27 -9.19
C GLU A 99 7.21 5.23 -8.14
N ALA A 100 6.60 4.05 -7.97
CA ALA A 100 5.46 3.86 -7.10
C ALA A 100 5.69 2.71 -6.12
N VAL A 101 5.28 2.90 -4.87
CA VAL A 101 5.36 1.89 -3.82
C VAL A 101 4.00 1.25 -3.64
N TYR A 102 3.94 -0.05 -3.93
CA TYR A 102 2.77 -0.89 -3.78
C TYR A 102 2.76 -1.56 -2.41
N LEU A 103 1.65 -1.43 -1.70
CA LEU A 103 1.44 -1.95 -0.35
C LEU A 103 0.69 -3.29 -0.44
N PRO A 104 1.35 -4.44 -0.20
CA PRO A 104 0.71 -5.73 -0.35
C PRO A 104 -0.26 -5.98 0.80
N TYR A 105 -1.33 -6.72 0.50
CA TYR A 105 -2.13 -7.30 1.58
C TYR A 105 -1.29 -8.33 2.34
N PRO A 106 -1.44 -8.40 3.67
CA PRO A 106 -0.75 -9.41 4.44
C PRO A 106 -1.17 -10.83 4.08
N PRO A 107 -0.24 -11.81 4.17
CA PRO A 107 -0.46 -13.18 3.69
C PRO A 107 -1.53 -13.95 4.48
N TRP A 108 -1.85 -13.51 5.70
CA TRP A 108 -2.96 -14.08 6.49
C TRP A 108 -4.34 -13.66 6.00
N LYS A 109 -4.45 -12.64 5.12
CA LYS A 109 -5.69 -12.33 4.39
C LYS A 109 -5.75 -13.16 3.11
N LEU A 110 -6.14 -14.42 3.24
CA LEU A 110 -6.08 -15.42 2.18
C LEU A 110 -6.83 -15.00 0.89
N GLU A 111 -7.97 -14.33 1.04
CA GLU A 111 -8.81 -13.86 -0.09
C GLU A 111 -8.12 -12.80 -0.95
N LYS A 112 -7.16 -12.06 -0.39
CA LYS A 112 -6.47 -10.95 -1.04
C LYS A 112 -4.97 -11.20 -1.17
N ARG A 113 -4.57 -12.48 -1.10
CA ARG A 113 -3.17 -12.86 -1.18
C ARG A 113 -2.62 -12.52 -2.56
N GLY A 114 -1.47 -11.85 -2.60
CA GLY A 114 -0.82 -11.47 -3.85
C GLY A 114 -1.40 -10.20 -4.51
N THR A 115 -2.37 -9.54 -3.88
CA THR A 115 -2.88 -8.25 -4.35
C THR A 115 -2.38 -7.10 -3.48
N TYR A 116 -2.53 -5.88 -3.99
CA TYR A 116 -2.12 -4.65 -3.33
C TYR A 116 -3.35 -3.83 -2.95
N PHE A 117 -3.34 -3.21 -1.78
CA PHE A 117 -4.44 -2.34 -1.34
C PHE A 117 -4.15 -0.86 -1.55
N GLY A 118 -2.89 -0.52 -1.76
CA GLY A 118 -2.39 0.84 -1.81
C GLY A 118 -1.29 0.97 -2.84
N ALA A 119 -1.29 2.07 -3.59
CA ALA A 119 -0.14 2.56 -4.33
C ALA A 119 0.21 3.99 -3.90
N ARG A 120 1.47 4.23 -3.56
CA ARG A 120 1.99 5.56 -3.23
C ARG A 120 2.90 6.05 -4.34
N LEU A 121 2.69 7.28 -4.80
CA LEU A 121 3.57 7.92 -5.76
C LEU A 121 4.83 8.40 -5.02
N VAL A 122 6.01 7.97 -5.46
CA VAL A 122 7.30 8.44 -4.92
C VAL A 122 7.91 9.48 -5.85
N LYS A 123 7.90 9.20 -7.16
CA LYS A 123 8.38 10.13 -8.19
C LYS A 123 7.54 10.01 -9.45
N LEU A 124 7.40 11.13 -10.14
CA LEU A 124 6.80 11.26 -11.46
C LEU A 124 7.84 11.90 -12.39
N TYR A 125 8.06 11.32 -13.56
CA TYR A 125 9.03 11.81 -14.53
C TYR A 125 8.61 11.41 -15.96
N GLU A 126 9.21 12.06 -16.95
CA GLU A 126 8.99 11.71 -18.34
C GLU A 126 9.68 10.39 -18.68
N CYS A 127 8.98 9.51 -19.38
CA CYS A 127 9.60 8.28 -19.85
C CYS A 127 10.75 8.60 -20.82
N PRO A 128 11.90 7.90 -20.72
CA PRO A 128 12.94 8.04 -21.72
C PRO A 128 12.38 7.73 -23.11
N ALA A 129 12.76 8.54 -24.10
CA ALA A 129 12.38 8.31 -25.49
C ALA A 129 12.81 6.89 -25.90
N LYS A 130 11.86 6.11 -26.45
CA LYS A 130 12.11 4.76 -26.97
C LYS A 130 12.93 4.79 -28.26
#